data_AF-A0A4P9XK22-F1
#
_entry.id   AF-A0A4P9XK22-F1
#
_cell.length_a   1.000
_cell.length_b   1.000
_cell.length_c   1.000
_cell.angle_alpha   90.00
_cell.angle_beta   90.00
_cell.angle_gamma   90.00
#
_symmetry.space_group_name_H-M   'P 1'
#
loop_
_entity.id
_entity.type
_entity.pdbx_description
1 polymer ?
#
loop_
_entity_poly.entity_id
_entity_poly.type
_entity_poly.pdbx_seq_one_letter_code
_entity_poly.pdbx_strand_id
1 'polypeptide(L)'
;FNLSLNGQRVALLRLAKTTFRLGDTVRGMLDFANAALSCYHVSIGLETVETIVPGHARGNAHNVERITRRRHTEWHAHCHSLSKLGFALVVPPELSPDFETSTGK
;
A
#
# COMPACT_ATOMS: atom_id res chain seq x y z
N PHE A 1 2.04 -11.12 -2.47
CA PHE A 1 2.66 -10.64 -1.21
C PHE A 1 2.02 -11.37 -0.04
N ASN A 2 2.82 -12.04 0.81
CA ASN A 2 2.28 -12.70 2.01
C ASN A 2 2.09 -11.68 3.13
N LEU A 3 0.92 -11.69 3.77
CA LEU A 3 0.60 -10.88 4.93
C LEU A 3 0.61 -11.80 6.16
N SER A 4 1.46 -11.48 7.14
CA SER A 4 1.65 -12.29 8.34
C SER A 4 1.74 -11.41 9.58
N LEU A 5 1.27 -11.95 10.71
CA LEU A 5 1.39 -11.35 12.03
C LEU A 5 2.16 -12.32 12.92
N ASN A 6 3.27 -11.88 13.54
CA ASN A 6 4.13 -12.72 14.39
C ASN A 6 4.56 -14.04 13.72
N GLY A 7 4.85 -13.99 12.41
CA GLY A 7 5.23 -15.18 11.62
C GLY A 7 4.06 -16.08 11.20
N GLN A 8 2.84 -15.84 11.70
CA GLN A 8 1.65 -16.58 11.31
C GLN A 8 0.98 -15.92 10.10
N ARG A 9 0.68 -16.72 9.08
CA ARG A 9 0.03 -16.23 7.85
C ARG A 9 -1.39 -15.77 8.14
N VAL A 10 -1.73 -14.58 7.66
CA VAL A 10 -3.09 -14.00 7.73
C VAL A 10 -3.75 -14.06 6.35
N ALA A 11 -3.06 -13.63 5.30
CA ALA A 11 -3.60 -13.61 3.94
C ALA A 11 -2.49 -13.60 2.89
N LEU A 12 -2.86 -13.86 1.63
CA LEU A 12 -2.03 -13.62 0.46
C LEU A 12 -2.67 -12.53 -0.40
N LEU A 13 -1.97 -11.42 -0.58
CA LEU A 13 -2.36 -10.37 -1.51
C LEU A 13 -1.89 -10.71 -2.93
N ARG A 14 -2.84 -10.74 -3.87
CA ARG A 14 -2.60 -10.83 -5.31
C ARG A 14 -3.04 -9.53 -5.98
N LEU A 15 -2.14 -8.92 -6.73
CA LEU A 15 -2.42 -7.78 -7.62
C LEU A 15 -2.37 -8.27 -9.07
N ALA A 16 -3.22 -7.71 -9.93
CA ALA A 16 -3.19 -8.04 -11.36
C ALA A 16 -1.93 -7.53 -12.07
N LYS A 17 -1.37 -6.41 -11.59
CA LYS A 17 -0.12 -5.79 -12.03
C LYS A 17 0.47 -4.96 -10.90
N THR A 18 1.72 -4.55 -11.04
CA THR A 18 2.43 -3.73 -10.05
C THR A 18 2.77 -2.32 -10.54
N THR A 19 2.53 -2.03 -11.82
CA THR A 19 2.77 -0.71 -12.42
C THR A 19 1.43 -0.07 -12.82
N PHE A 20 1.18 1.14 -12.33
CA PHE A 20 -0.06 1.86 -12.53
C PHE A 20 0.23 3.28 -13.02
N ARG A 21 -0.71 3.82 -13.80
CA ARG A 21 -0.74 5.23 -14.20
C ARG A 21 -1.77 5.97 -13.35
N LEU A 22 -1.67 7.30 -13.35
CA LEU A 22 -2.74 8.16 -12.86
C LEU A 22 -4.06 7.82 -13.58
N GLY A 23 -5.14 7.71 -12.83
CA GLY A 23 -6.45 7.26 -13.32
C GLY A 23 -6.62 5.74 -13.43
N ASP A 24 -5.57 4.93 -13.26
CA ASP A 24 -5.73 3.47 -13.23
C ASP A 24 -6.50 3.03 -11.97
N THR A 25 -7.16 1.87 -12.06
CA THR A 25 -7.71 1.19 -10.88
C THR A 25 -6.77 0.08 -10.43
N VAL A 26 -6.24 0.20 -9.21
CA VAL A 26 -5.55 -0.88 -8.49
C VAL A 26 -6.59 -1.91 -8.06
N ARG A 27 -6.58 -3.06 -8.73
CA ARG A 27 -7.44 -4.20 -8.39
C ARG A 27 -6.60 -5.31 -7.78
N GLY A 28 -7.12 -5.91 -6.73
CA GLY A 28 -6.48 -7.04 -6.08
C GLY A 28 -7.46 -7.93 -5.35
N MET A 29 -6.91 -9.03 -4.85
CA MET A 29 -7.62 -10.01 -4.05
C MET A 29 -6.77 -10.41 -2.87
N LEU A 30 -7.38 -10.40 -1.69
CA LEU A 30 -6.88 -11.05 -0.49
C LEU A 30 -7.39 -12.48 -0.46
N ASP A 31 -6.47 -13.42 -0.32
CA ASP A 31 -6.75 -14.84 -0.18
C ASP A 31 -6.41 -15.28 1.25
N PHE A 32 -7.45 -15.57 2.02
CA PHE A 32 -7.38 -16.06 3.40
C PHE A 32 -7.35 -17.59 3.47
N ALA A 33 -7.38 -18.31 2.33
CA ALA A 33 -7.29 -19.77 2.34
C ALA A 33 -5.95 -20.20 2.96
N ASN A 34 -6.00 -21.06 3.97
CA ASN A 34 -4.88 -21.49 4.82
C ASN A 34 -4.26 -20.36 5.67
N ALA A 35 -5.07 -19.40 6.12
CA ALA A 35 -4.68 -18.47 7.17
C ALA A 35 -4.50 -19.23 8.51
N ALA A 36 -3.40 -18.97 9.21
CA ALA A 36 -3.17 -19.46 10.57
C ALA A 36 -3.87 -18.57 11.62
N LEU A 37 -4.23 -17.34 11.25
CA LEU A 37 -4.95 -16.39 12.08
C LEU A 37 -6.19 -15.85 11.34
N SER A 38 -7.31 -15.76 12.06
CA SER A 38 -8.53 -15.17 11.51
C SER A 38 -8.41 -13.64 11.38
N CYS A 39 -8.88 -13.10 10.26
CA CYS A 39 -8.95 -11.67 10.02
C CYS A 39 -10.41 -11.21 10.04
N TYR A 40 -10.71 -10.14 10.78
CA TYR A 40 -12.08 -9.62 10.93
C TYR A 40 -12.36 -8.41 10.04
N HIS A 41 -11.33 -7.61 9.80
CA HIS A 41 -11.43 -6.35 9.08
C HIS A 41 -10.15 -6.06 8.33
N VAL A 42 -10.28 -5.47 7.15
CA VAL A 42 -9.18 -5.03 6.32
C VAL A 42 -9.35 -3.55 6.02
N SER A 43 -8.26 -2.81 6.13
CA SER A 43 -8.11 -1.46 5.58
C SER A 43 -7.01 -1.47 4.52
N ILE A 44 -7.30 -0.93 3.35
CA ILE A 44 -6.35 -0.80 2.24
C ILE A 44 -6.29 0.67 1.87
N GLY A 45 -5.08 1.25 1.87
CA GLY A 45 -4.85 2.63 1.49
C GLY A 45 -3.90 2.72 0.30
N LEU A 46 -4.15 3.68 -0.59
CA LEU A 46 -3.17 4.17 -1.55
C LEU A 46 -2.49 5.39 -0.94
N GLU A 47 -1.17 5.35 -0.80
CA GLU A 47 -0.39 6.45 -0.24
C GLU A 47 0.90 6.68 -1.03
N THR A 48 1.36 7.93 -1.01
CA THR A 48 2.68 8.33 -1.51
C THR A 48 3.56 8.75 -0.34
N VAL A 49 4.85 8.52 -0.46
CA VAL A 49 5.88 8.98 0.49
C VAL A 49 7.04 9.56 -0.31
N GLU A 50 7.76 10.52 0.26
CA GLU A 50 8.97 11.06 -0.38
C GLU A 50 10.20 10.38 0.21
N THR A 51 11.13 9.98 -0.66
CA THR A 51 12.45 9.49 -0.25
C THR A 51 13.47 10.59 -0.48
N ILE A 52 14.11 11.05 0.61
CA ILE A 52 15.14 12.10 0.55
C ILE A 52 16.51 11.46 0.79
N VAL A 53 17.49 11.80 -0.05
CA VAL A 53 18.86 11.31 0.04
C VAL A 53 19.48 11.64 1.41
N PRO A 54 20.17 10.69 2.06
CA PRO A 54 20.90 10.95 3.31
C PRO A 54 21.88 12.13 3.16
N GLY A 55 21.83 13.10 4.07
CA GLY A 55 22.61 14.35 3.99
C GLY A 55 21.77 15.58 3.61
N HIS A 56 20.65 15.39 2.92
CA HIS A 56 19.69 16.44 2.60
C HIS A 56 18.40 16.37 3.45
N ALA A 57 18.18 15.24 4.12
CA ALA A 57 17.05 15.02 5.00
C ALA A 57 17.24 15.70 6.37
N ARG A 58 16.20 16.40 6.85
CA ARG A 58 16.11 16.84 8.26
C ARG A 58 15.46 15.72 9.09
N GLY A 59 16.29 14.87 9.69
CA GLY A 59 15.87 13.75 10.53
C GLY A 59 16.21 12.39 9.92
N ASN A 60 15.82 11.32 10.60
CA ASN A 60 16.00 9.96 10.09
C ASN A 60 14.96 9.63 9.00
N ALA A 61 15.24 8.58 8.20
CA ALA A 61 14.37 8.14 7.11
C ALA A 61 12.92 7.88 7.55
N HIS A 62 12.73 7.29 8.74
CA HIS A 62 11.40 7.02 9.29
C HIS A 62 10.61 8.32 9.57
N ASN A 63 11.28 9.37 10.06
CA ASN A 63 10.63 10.66 10.27
C ASN A 63 10.24 11.31 8.94
N VAL A 64 11.12 11.26 7.94
CA VAL A 64 10.83 11.78 6.58
C VAL A 64 9.64 11.05 5.95
N GLU A 65 9.65 9.71 5.97
CA GLU A 65 8.55 8.91 5.46
C GLU A 65 7.23 9.29 6.14
N ARG A 66 7.23 9.39 7.48
CA ARG A 66 6.04 9.75 8.26
C ARG A 66 5.49 11.13 7.91
N ILE A 67 6.34 12.15 7.78
CA ILE A 67 5.87 13.53 7.55
C ILE A 67 5.46 13.79 6.09
N THR A 68 6.05 13.05 5.15
CA THR A 68 5.77 13.21 3.70
C THR A 68 4.66 12.28 3.22
N ARG A 69 4.25 11.30 4.03
CA ARG A 69 3.16 10.39 3.72
C ARG A 69 1.87 11.14 3.45
N ARG A 70 1.30 10.91 2.26
CA ARG A 70 -0.02 11.39 1.87
C ARG A 70 -0.87 10.20 1.48
N ARG A 71 -2.04 10.08 2.10
CA ARG A 71 -3.03 9.07 1.74
C ARG A 71 -4.07 9.67 0.81
N HIS A 72 -4.35 8.94 -0.25
CA HIS A 72 -5.15 9.42 -1.37
C HIS A 72 -6.51 8.75 -1.44
N THR A 73 -6.55 7.43 -1.27
CA THR A 73 -7.78 6.65 -1.30
C THR A 73 -7.73 5.54 -0.27
N GLU A 74 -8.88 5.22 0.30
CA GLU A 74 -9.03 4.14 1.27
C GLU A 74 -10.19 3.21 0.87
N TRP A 75 -10.05 1.95 1.23
CA TRP A 75 -11.06 0.93 1.07
C TRP A 75 -11.07 0.04 2.30
N HIS A 76 -12.26 -0.24 2.82
CA HIS A 76 -12.45 -0.99 4.06
C HIS A 76 -13.52 -2.05 3.87
N ALA A 77 -13.31 -3.20 4.50
CA ALA A 77 -14.33 -4.24 4.54
C ALA A 77 -14.14 -5.16 5.73
N HIS A 78 -15.27 -5.67 6.22
CA HIS A 78 -15.28 -6.83 7.10
C HIS A 78 -14.99 -8.09 6.28
N CYS A 79 -14.15 -8.97 6.83
CA CYS A 79 -13.69 -10.18 6.14
C CYS A 79 -13.80 -11.45 6.99
N HIS A 80 -14.54 -11.40 8.10
CA HIS A 80 -14.77 -12.56 8.94
C HIS A 80 -15.38 -13.70 8.11
N SER A 81 -14.81 -14.90 8.26
CA SER A 81 -15.23 -16.12 7.54
C SER A 81 -15.12 -16.08 6.01
N LEU A 82 -14.54 -15.03 5.40
CA LEU A 82 -14.30 -15.00 3.97
C LEU A 82 -13.02 -15.75 3.62
N SER A 83 -13.08 -16.63 2.63
CA SER A 83 -11.87 -17.25 2.06
C SER A 83 -11.14 -16.32 1.10
N LYS A 84 -11.86 -15.39 0.45
CA LYS A 84 -11.34 -14.42 -0.50
C LYS A 84 -12.08 -13.10 -0.39
N LEU A 85 -11.38 -12.00 -0.66
CA LEU A 85 -11.95 -10.65 -0.67
C LEU A 85 -11.30 -9.81 -1.77
N GLY A 86 -12.10 -9.34 -2.72
CA GLY A 86 -11.65 -8.42 -3.77
C GLY A 86 -11.71 -6.97 -3.31
N PHE A 87 -10.83 -6.13 -3.86
CA PHE A 87 -10.87 -4.69 -3.66
C PHE A 87 -10.50 -3.93 -4.94
N ALA A 88 -10.87 -2.65 -4.97
CA ALA A 88 -10.52 -1.72 -6.03
C ALA A 88 -10.27 -0.33 -5.43
N LEU A 89 -9.12 0.26 -5.74
CA LEU A 89 -8.74 1.63 -5.38
C LEU A 89 -8.36 2.37 -6.66
N VAL A 90 -8.85 3.59 -6.84
CA VAL A 90 -8.50 4.41 -8.00
C VAL A 90 -7.25 5.21 -7.67
N VAL A 91 -6.25 5.21 -8.55
CA VAL A 91 -5.13 6.15 -8.48
C VAL A 91 -5.67 7.51 -8.94
N PRO A 92 -5.75 8.53 -8.07
CA PRO A 92 -6.41 9.77 -8.45
C PRO A 92 -5.68 10.44 -9.62
N PRO A 93 -6.39 10.85 -10.69
CA PRO A 93 -5.79 11.42 -11.89
C PRO A 93 -5.12 12.79 -11.65
N GLU A 94 -5.51 13.50 -10.60
CA GLU A 94 -5.03 14.84 -10.23
C GLU A 94 -3.69 14.86 -9.49
N LEU A 95 -3.16 13.69 -9.11
CA LEU A 95 -1.86 13.61 -8.44
C LEU A 95 -0.72 13.88 -9.42
N SER A 96 0.44 14.25 -8.88
CA SER A 96 1.68 14.28 -9.66
C SER A 96 2.17 12.85 -9.90
N PRO A 97 2.64 12.50 -11.13
CA PRO A 97 3.37 11.26 -11.35
C PRO A 97 4.64 11.18 -10.51
N ASP A 98 5.18 9.96 -10.37
CA ASP A 98 6.48 9.74 -9.74
C ASP A 98 7.57 10.58 -10.43
N PHE A 99 8.43 11.21 -9.63
CA PHE A 99 9.52 12.05 -10.09
C PHE A 99 10.74 11.90 -9.19
N GLU A 100 11.92 12.04 -9.79
CA GLU A 100 13.21 12.00 -9.09
C GLU A 100 14.01 13.27 -9.40
N THR A 101 14.43 13.97 -8.35
CA THR A 101 15.35 15.10 -8.43
C THR A 101 16.67 14.75 -7.77
N SER A 102 17.77 15.00 -8.47
CA SER A 102 19.11 14.99 -7.90
C SER A 102 19.68 16.42 -7.88
N THR A 103 20.45 16.74 -6.85
CA THR A 103 21.25 17.96 -6.85
C THR A 103 22.45 17.72 -7.76
N GLY A 104 22.56 18.49 -8.84
CA GLY A 104 23.76 18.46 -9.67
C GLY A 104 24.98 18.93 -8.88
N LYS A 105 26.02 18.08 -8.84
CA LYS A 105 27.31 18.17 -8.15
C LYS A 105 27.32 17.85 -6.65
#